data_AF-A0A9X1DKA9-F1
#
_entry.id   AF-A0A9X1DKA9-F1
#
_cell.length_a   1.000
_cell.length_b   1.000
_cell.length_c   1.000
_cell.angle_alpha   90.00
_cell.angle_beta   90.00
_cell.angle_gamma   90.00
#
_symmetry.space_group_name_H-M   'P 1'
#
loop_
_entity.id
_entity.type
_entity.pdbx_description
1 polymer ?
#
loop_
_entity_poly.entity_id
_entity_poly.type
_entity_poly.pdbx_seq_one_letter_code
_entity_poly.pdbx_strand_id
1 'polypeptide(L)'
;MASNDELICQKFARIIGGQEGFAGGKCVATINRNELKVKILGKRFRVTSSFSFESRDNHTGRALCLGRVALLQKEVESFVASILKQGIIVSSIHNEWLFDKPNLVYVNIEAVDDPLVFARKVRKALRN
;
A
#
# COMPACT_ATOMS: atom_id res chain seq x y z
N MET A 1 -21.10 15.38 -9.80
CA MET A 1 -20.16 14.72 -10.75
C MET A 1 -18.88 14.46 -9.98
N ALA A 2 -18.34 13.25 -10.04
CA ALA A 2 -17.09 12.93 -9.35
C ALA A 2 -15.92 13.72 -9.97
N SER A 3 -15.01 14.23 -9.15
CA SER A 3 -13.79 14.88 -9.65
C SER A 3 -12.92 13.89 -10.45
N ASN A 4 -12.04 14.39 -11.32
CA ASN A 4 -11.15 13.52 -12.10
C ASN A 4 -10.26 12.65 -11.19
N ASP A 5 -9.81 13.20 -10.06
CA ASP A 5 -9.00 12.48 -9.09
C ASP A 5 -9.81 11.43 -8.32
N GLU A 6 -11.12 11.63 -8.09
CA GLU A 6 -11.98 10.59 -7.54
C GLU A 6 -12.10 9.38 -8.47
N LEU A 7 -12.27 9.61 -9.78
CA LEU A 7 -12.35 8.53 -10.76
C LEU A 7 -11.01 7.77 -10.86
N ILE A 8 -9.88 8.49 -10.80
CA ILE A 8 -8.56 7.89 -10.74
C ILE A 8 -8.41 7.08 -9.46
N CYS A 9 -8.90 7.58 -8.32
CA CYS A 9 -8.84 6.90 -7.04
C CYS A 9 -9.60 5.57 -7.05
N GLN A 10 -10.81 5.55 -7.60
CA GLN A 10 -11.58 4.31 -7.76
C GLN A 10 -10.83 3.28 -8.62
N LYS A 11 -10.23 3.72 -9.73
CA LYS A 11 -9.41 2.83 -10.59
C LYS A 11 -8.16 2.34 -9.86
N PHE A 12 -7.50 3.23 -9.13
CA PHE A 12 -6.29 2.95 -8.34
C PHE A 12 -6.57 1.85 -7.31
N ALA A 13 -7.60 2.03 -6.48
CA ALA A 13 -7.99 1.05 -5.47
C ALA A 13 -8.36 -0.31 -6.07
N ARG A 14 -9.14 -0.30 -7.16
CA ARG A 14 -9.50 -1.51 -7.90
C ARG A 14 -8.29 -2.27 -8.44
N ILE A 15 -7.29 -1.57 -9.00
CA ILE A 15 -6.05 -2.20 -9.51
C ILE A 15 -5.25 -2.83 -8.37
N ILE A 16 -5.11 -2.11 -7.25
CA ILE A 16 -4.44 -2.62 -6.05
C ILE A 16 -5.18 -3.85 -5.48
N GLY A 17 -6.49 -3.91 -5.66
CA GLY A 17 -7.36 -4.92 -5.06
C GLY A 17 -7.74 -4.57 -3.62
N GLY A 18 -7.81 -3.27 -3.32
CA GLY A 18 -8.24 -2.72 -2.05
C GLY A 18 -9.54 -1.93 -2.17
N GLN A 19 -10.02 -1.44 -1.03
CA GLN A 19 -11.15 -0.52 -0.92
C GLN A 19 -10.65 0.91 -1.06
N GLU A 20 -11.31 1.72 -1.88
CA GLU A 20 -11.06 3.15 -1.99
C GLU A 20 -11.50 3.90 -0.74
N GLY A 21 -10.81 5.01 -0.47
CA GLY A 21 -11.14 5.95 0.58
C GLY A 21 -10.42 7.27 0.34
N PHE A 22 -10.90 8.31 1.02
CA PHE A 22 -10.28 9.62 1.01
C PHE A 22 -9.95 9.99 2.45
N ALA A 23 -8.69 10.31 2.72
CA ALA A 23 -8.24 10.69 4.05
C ALA A 23 -7.30 11.88 3.93
N GLY A 24 -7.55 12.96 4.68
CA GLY A 24 -6.70 14.16 4.64
C GLY A 24 -6.54 14.79 3.26
N GLY A 25 -7.56 14.69 2.39
CA GLY A 25 -7.54 15.24 1.03
C GLY A 25 -6.80 14.40 -0.02
N LYS A 26 -6.32 13.19 0.32
CA LYS A 26 -5.67 12.28 -0.63
C LYS A 26 -6.44 10.99 -0.84
N CYS A 27 -6.26 10.40 -2.03
CA CYS A 27 -6.76 9.08 -2.34
C CYS A 27 -5.99 8.03 -1.55
N VAL A 28 -6.71 7.08 -0.94
CA VAL A 28 -6.14 5.91 -0.26
C VAL A 28 -6.85 4.65 -0.74
N ALA A 29 -6.09 3.63 -1.08
CA ALA A 29 -6.55 2.27 -1.28
C ALA A 29 -6.10 1.39 -0.11
N THR A 30 -7.03 0.67 0.51
CA THR A 30 -6.76 -0.16 1.68
C THR A 30 -7.05 -1.63 1.40
N ILE A 31 -6.07 -2.50 1.63
CA ILE A 31 -6.25 -3.95 1.64
C ILE A 31 -6.39 -4.41 3.09
N ASN A 32 -7.49 -5.08 3.40
CA ASN A 32 -7.66 -5.77 4.68
C ASN A 32 -7.04 -7.16 4.60
N ARG A 33 -6.04 -7.44 5.44
CA ARG A 33 -5.40 -8.76 5.54
C ARG A 33 -6.12 -9.65 6.56
N ASN A 34 -7.40 -9.92 6.31
CA ASN A 34 -8.30 -10.64 7.21
C ASN A 34 -7.90 -12.12 7.43
N GLU A 35 -7.12 -12.68 6.50
CA GLU A 35 -6.49 -13.98 6.61
C GLU A 35 -5.51 -14.05 7.78
N LEU A 36 -4.79 -12.97 8.06
CA LEU A 36 -3.82 -12.92 9.14
C LEU A 36 -4.52 -12.90 10.49
N LYS A 37 -4.16 -13.85 11.37
CA LYS A 37 -4.78 -13.98 12.69
C LYS A 37 -4.04 -13.26 13.82
N VAL A 38 -3.67 -11.99 13.59
CA VAL A 38 -2.86 -11.20 14.52
C VAL A 38 -3.63 -10.78 15.76
N LYS A 39 -2.95 -10.86 16.91
CA LYS A 39 -3.39 -10.30 18.18
C LYS A 39 -2.33 -9.35 18.74
N ILE A 40 -2.77 -8.28 19.40
CA ILE A 40 -1.92 -7.39 20.20
C ILE A 40 -2.50 -7.40 21.61
N LEU A 41 -1.66 -7.69 22.61
CA LEU A 41 -2.08 -7.82 24.02
C LEU A 41 -3.33 -8.71 24.19
N GLY A 42 -3.37 -9.83 23.45
CA GLY A 42 -4.47 -10.80 23.48
C GLY A 42 -5.74 -10.39 22.73
N LYS A 43 -5.85 -9.14 22.26
CA LYS A 43 -6.99 -8.65 21.48
C LYS A 43 -6.75 -8.78 19.98
N ARG A 44 -7.81 -9.06 19.24
CA ARG A 44 -7.79 -9.18 17.78
C ARG A 44 -7.35 -7.86 17.13
N PHE A 45 -6.34 -7.89 16.29
CA PHE A 45 -5.91 -6.75 15.50
C PHE A 45 -6.34 -6.93 14.03
N ARG A 46 -6.91 -5.88 13.42
CA ARG A 46 -7.29 -5.87 12.00
C ARG A 46 -6.13 -5.32 11.19
N VAL A 47 -5.40 -6.21 10.53
CA VAL A 47 -4.21 -5.85 9.76
C VAL A 47 -4.63 -5.22 8.44
N THR A 48 -4.03 -4.08 8.11
CA THR A 48 -4.26 -3.38 6.85
C THR A 48 -2.96 -3.02 6.17
N SER A 49 -2.96 -3.04 4.84
CA SER A 49 -1.96 -2.38 4.01
C SER A 49 -2.63 -1.25 3.27
N SER A 50 -1.98 -0.10 3.19
CA SER A 50 -2.53 1.09 2.56
C SER A 50 -1.61 1.64 1.49
N PHE A 51 -2.20 2.21 0.45
CA PHE A 51 -1.49 2.83 -0.66
C PHE A 51 -2.20 4.12 -1.00
N SER A 52 -1.45 5.14 -1.39
CA SER A 52 -2.03 6.45 -1.67
C SER A 52 -1.29 7.14 -2.78
N PHE A 53 -1.94 8.15 -3.35
CA PHE A 53 -1.26 9.16 -4.15
C PHE A 53 -1.74 10.55 -3.75
N GLU A 54 -0.84 11.52 -3.85
CA GLU A 54 -1.09 12.93 -3.56
C GLU A 54 -0.20 13.83 -4.44
N SER A 55 -0.48 15.14 -4.42
CA SER A 55 0.25 16.15 -5.21
C SER A 55 0.36 15.77 -6.70
N ARG A 56 -0.76 15.40 -7.31
CA ARG A 56 -0.80 15.02 -8.73
C ARG A 56 -0.61 16.24 -9.62
N ASP A 57 0.37 16.16 -10.50
CA ASP A 57 0.64 17.17 -11.51
C ASP A 57 -0.34 17.03 -12.69
N ASN A 58 -1.03 18.11 -13.04
CA ASN A 58 -2.07 18.09 -14.07
C ASN A 58 -1.53 18.00 -15.50
N HIS A 59 -0.27 18.36 -15.73
CA HIS A 59 0.35 18.34 -17.06
C HIS A 59 0.96 16.98 -17.40
N THR A 60 1.63 16.38 -16.42
CA THR A 60 2.35 15.10 -16.56
C THR A 60 1.52 13.90 -16.09
N GLY A 61 0.51 14.12 -15.25
CA GLY A 61 -0.30 13.08 -14.62
C GLY A 61 0.39 12.31 -13.50
N ARG A 62 1.67 12.64 -13.20
CA ARG A 62 2.47 11.99 -12.15
C ARG A 62 2.09 12.53 -10.78
N ALA A 63 2.26 11.71 -9.75
CA ALA A 63 1.95 12.04 -8.37
C ALA A 63 2.99 11.43 -7.43
N LEU A 64 3.09 11.97 -6.22
CA LEU A 64 3.75 11.27 -5.12
C LEU A 64 2.88 10.07 -4.73
N CYS A 65 3.40 8.86 -4.96
CA CYS A 65 2.75 7.60 -4.65
C CYS A 65 3.45 6.94 -3.46
N LEU A 66 2.66 6.50 -2.48
CA LEU A 66 3.15 5.95 -1.23
C LEU A 66 2.45 4.60 -0.96
N GLY A 67 3.15 3.72 -0.25
CA GLY A 67 2.58 2.48 0.24
C GLY A 67 3.13 2.11 1.60
N ARG A 68 2.27 1.57 2.45
CA ARG A 68 2.60 0.94 3.73
C ARG A 68 2.04 -0.47 3.71
N VAL A 69 2.93 -1.45 3.66
CA VAL A 69 2.56 -2.85 3.45
C VAL A 69 2.86 -3.65 4.71
N ALA A 70 1.82 -4.24 5.27
CA ALA A 70 1.91 -5.12 6.43
C ALA A 70 2.14 -6.56 5.98
N LEU A 71 3.26 -7.14 6.39
CA LEU A 71 3.73 -8.46 5.99
C LEU A 71 4.04 -9.32 7.21
N LEU A 72 3.94 -10.63 7.06
CA LEU A 72 4.65 -11.57 7.93
C LEU A 72 6.14 -11.53 7.59
N GLN A 73 6.99 -11.80 8.56
CA GLN A 73 8.45 -11.78 8.36
C GLN A 73 8.91 -12.63 7.14
N LYS A 74 8.28 -13.79 6.93
CA LYS A 74 8.58 -14.68 5.78
C LYS A 74 8.20 -14.12 4.41
N GLU A 75 7.33 -13.11 4.34
CA GLU A 75 6.85 -12.50 3.10
C GLU A 75 7.72 -11.30 2.68
N VAL A 76 8.54 -10.76 3.61
CA VAL A 76 9.28 -9.50 3.42
C VAL A 76 10.26 -9.59 2.25
N GLU A 77 11.09 -10.64 2.20
CA GLU A 77 12.14 -10.77 1.19
C GLU A 77 11.55 -10.83 -0.23
N SER A 78 10.55 -11.69 -0.44
CA SER A 78 9.87 -11.83 -1.74
C SER A 78 9.21 -10.51 -2.18
N PHE A 79 8.49 -9.86 -1.25
CA PHE A 79 7.85 -8.58 -1.54
C PHE A 79 8.84 -7.48 -1.91
N VAL A 80 9.89 -7.30 -1.09
CA VAL A 80 10.93 -6.28 -1.31
C VAL A 80 11.66 -6.51 -2.63
N ALA A 81 12.08 -7.75 -2.90
CA ALA A 81 12.72 -8.10 -4.17
C ALA A 81 11.81 -7.78 -5.36
N SER A 82 10.50 -8.07 -5.25
CA SER A 82 9.55 -7.77 -6.31
C SER A 82 9.31 -6.27 -6.50
N ILE A 83 9.23 -5.49 -5.43
CA ILE A 83 9.03 -4.03 -5.48
C ILE A 83 10.23 -3.33 -6.11
N LEU A 84 11.45 -3.71 -5.71
CA LEU A 84 12.67 -3.15 -6.28
C LEU A 84 12.77 -3.45 -7.78
N LYS A 85 12.37 -4.65 -8.23
CA LYS A 85 12.28 -5.01 -9.66
C LYS A 85 11.28 -4.15 -10.44
N GLN A 86 10.28 -3.57 -9.78
CA GLN A 86 9.35 -2.63 -10.42
C GLN A 86 9.86 -1.17 -10.44
N GLY A 87 11.06 -0.93 -9.91
CA GLY A 87 11.65 0.41 -9.82
C GLY A 87 10.98 1.30 -8.78
N ILE A 88 10.38 0.71 -7.74
CA ILE A 88 9.79 1.44 -6.61
C ILE A 88 10.79 1.40 -5.45
N ILE A 89 10.97 2.54 -4.78
CA ILE A 89 11.91 2.68 -3.66
C ILE A 89 11.27 2.08 -2.40
N VAL A 90 12.07 1.32 -1.64
CA VAL A 90 11.72 0.92 -0.27
C VAL A 90 12.35 1.93 0.68
N SER A 91 11.53 2.72 1.36
CA SER A 91 11.99 3.81 2.23
C SER A 91 12.21 3.38 3.68
N SER A 92 11.48 2.37 4.16
CA SER A 92 11.77 1.75 5.46
C SER A 92 11.21 0.34 5.60
N ILE A 93 11.84 -0.44 6.49
CA ILE A 93 11.38 -1.75 6.95
C ILE A 93 11.48 -1.75 8.47
N HIS A 94 10.37 -1.98 9.17
CA HIS A 94 10.32 -1.88 10.63
C HIS A 94 9.15 -2.67 11.22
N ASN A 95 9.18 -2.88 12.53
CA ASN A 95 8.02 -3.37 13.29
C ASN A 95 7.33 -2.17 13.92
N GLU A 96 6.00 -2.15 13.93
CA GLU A 96 5.22 -1.13 14.63
C GLU A 96 4.77 -1.57 16.02
N TRP A 97 4.62 -2.87 16.23
CA TRP A 97 4.11 -3.46 17.46
C TRP A 97 5.14 -4.41 18.03
N LEU A 98 5.53 -4.22 19.29
CA LEU A 98 6.51 -5.09 19.95
C LEU A 98 5.91 -6.44 20.39
N PHE A 99 4.60 -6.49 20.64
CA PHE A 99 3.91 -7.62 21.26
C PHE A 99 2.79 -8.19 20.38
N ASP A 100 2.86 -7.96 19.07
CA ASP A 100 1.95 -8.60 18.14
C ASP A 100 2.30 -10.07 17.93
N LYS A 101 1.27 -10.90 17.70
CA LYS A 101 1.42 -12.33 17.41
C LYS A 101 0.44 -12.78 16.33
N PRO A 102 0.89 -13.33 15.18
CA PRO A 102 2.29 -13.38 14.74
C PRO A 102 2.87 -11.97 14.53
N ASN A 103 4.19 -11.86 14.56
CA ASN A 103 4.88 -10.59 14.36
C ASN A 103 4.74 -10.08 12.92
N LEU A 104 4.34 -8.82 12.80
CA LEU A 104 4.22 -8.08 11.56
C LEU A 104 5.48 -7.25 11.32
N VAL A 105 5.86 -7.19 10.05
CA VAL A 105 6.86 -6.26 9.52
C VAL A 105 6.14 -5.33 8.56
N TYR A 106 6.40 -4.05 8.68
CA TYR A 106 5.87 -3.01 7.82
C TYR A 106 6.95 -2.53 6.85
N VAL A 107 6.61 -2.53 5.58
CA VAL A 107 7.48 -2.03 4.50
C VAL A 107 6.84 -0.77 3.92
N ASN A 108 7.55 0.35 4.02
CA ASN A 108 7.16 1.59 3.38
C ASN A 108 7.81 1.70 2.01
N ILE A 109 7.03 2.10 1.02
CA ILE A 109 7.46 2.26 -0.37
C ILE A 109 7.04 3.61 -0.92
N GLU A 110 7.84 4.17 -1.81
CA GLU A 110 7.60 5.48 -2.41
C GLU A 110 8.06 5.56 -3.86
N ALA A 111 7.34 6.36 -4.65
CA ALA A 111 7.70 6.68 -6.03
C ALA A 111 7.00 7.97 -6.46
N VAL A 112 7.61 8.72 -7.37
CA VAL A 112 6.87 9.68 -8.20
C VAL A 112 6.51 8.96 -9.49
N ASP A 113 5.23 8.71 -9.76
CA ASP A 113 4.76 7.96 -10.95
C ASP A 113 3.31 8.33 -11.30
N ASP A 114 2.83 7.88 -12.46
CA ASP A 114 1.38 7.84 -12.70
C ASP A 114 0.72 6.89 -11.67
N PRO A 115 -0.34 7.33 -10.94
CA PRO A 115 -0.95 6.52 -9.90
C PRO A 115 -1.40 5.14 -10.36
N LEU A 116 -1.93 5.01 -11.57
CA LEU A 116 -2.41 3.74 -12.09
C LEU A 116 -1.24 2.85 -12.51
N VAL A 117 -0.12 3.41 -12.97
CA VAL A 117 1.11 2.66 -13.21
C VAL A 117 1.68 2.13 -11.89
N PHE A 118 1.80 2.99 -10.87
CA PHE A 118 2.20 2.60 -9.52
C PHE A 118 1.32 1.47 -8.98
N ALA A 119 0.00 1.61 -9.06
CA ALA A 119 -0.95 0.59 -8.60
C ALA A 119 -0.71 -0.78 -9.27
N ARG A 120 -0.42 -0.81 -10.59
CA ARG A 120 -0.14 -2.07 -11.31
C ARG A 120 1.18 -2.68 -10.88
N LYS A 121 2.22 -1.87 -10.67
CA LYS A 121 3.52 -2.33 -10.17
C LYS A 121 3.39 -2.95 -8.77
N VAL A 122 2.69 -2.26 -7.87
CA VAL A 122 2.36 -2.77 -6.52
C VAL A 122 1.56 -4.07 -6.61
N ARG A 123 0.53 -4.13 -7.45
CA ARG A 123 -0.30 -5.35 -7.60
C ARG A 123 0.50 -6.57 -8.03
N LYS A 124 1.54 -6.40 -8.85
CA LYS A 124 2.45 -7.50 -9.22
C LYS A 124 3.22 -8.01 -7.99
N ALA A 125 3.75 -7.10 -7.17
CA ALA A 125 4.50 -7.48 -5.97
C ALA A 125 3.64 -8.14 -4.89
N LEU A 126 2.35 -7.80 -4.80
CA LEU A 126 1.41 -8.41 -3.84
C LEU A 126 0.92 -9.82 -4.24
N ARG A 127 1.22 -10.29 -5.45
CA ARG A 127 0.77 -11.59 -5.96
C ARG A 127 1.82 -12.70 -5.90
N ASN A 128 3.04 -12.36 -5.49
CA ASN A 128 4.17 -13.29 -5.40
C ASN A 128 4.24 -13.98 -4.04
#